data_AF-A0A2G9TDL0-F1
#
_entry.id   AF-A0A2G9TDL0-F1
#
_cell.length_a   1.000
_cell.length_b   1.000
_cell.length_c   1.000
_cell.angle_alpha   90.00
_cell.angle_beta   90.00
_cell.angle_gamma   90.00
#
_symmetry.space_group_name_H-M   'P 1'
#
loop_
_entity.id
_entity.type
_entity.pdbx_description
1 polymer ?
#
loop_
_entity_poly.entity_id
_entity_poly.type
_entity_poly.pdbx_seq_one_letter_code
_entity_poly.pdbx_strand_id
1 'polypeptide(L)'
;MHERTDPQSLSYQEMLFPKARTTPLKGLAGPPPPPPPPNLLRSGAGPPPPPPPGFKGPMLNNAGPTIPDFLSAKKKRAVDVPLRKFPWASSTINPRNLHRDCFWASTSEENLASDALLDQLKEKFASSKPGTKSLETLQGGKSAKKVKQAQIVKDEKILQALAILQGSVKLSYKQWRQALLRVDHDVLSANTLQQLRTALPPMDVIKKLSEVDSSLLDEMPEGEQFLASLASISALPLRLDLIIFKQRFQEILNDLKPINEI
;
A
#
# COMPACT_ATOMS: atom_id res chain seq x y z
N MET A 1 35.36 41.94 -49.73
CA MET A 1 34.58 40.72 -50.00
C MET A 1 33.30 40.81 -49.20
N HIS A 2 32.18 41.13 -49.85
CA HIS A 2 30.87 41.19 -49.20
C HIS A 2 30.19 39.83 -49.43
N GLU A 3 30.04 39.03 -48.38
CA GLU A 3 29.25 37.80 -48.42
C GLU A 3 27.78 38.17 -48.62
N ARG A 4 27.20 37.72 -49.74
CA ARG A 4 25.74 37.69 -49.94
C ARG A 4 25.19 36.51 -49.16
N THR A 5 24.45 36.80 -48.10
CA THR A 5 23.58 35.81 -47.46
C THR A 5 22.35 35.59 -48.32
N ASP A 6 22.19 34.36 -48.77
CA ASP A 6 21.13 33.88 -49.66
C ASP A 6 19.76 33.87 -48.92
N PRO A 7 18.72 34.53 -49.43
CA PRO A 7 17.43 34.65 -48.73
C PRO A 7 16.60 33.35 -48.70
N GLN A 8 17.05 32.26 -49.35
CA GLN A 8 16.32 30.98 -49.35
C GLN A 8 16.61 30.05 -48.16
N SER A 9 17.71 30.27 -47.43
CA SER A 9 18.08 29.43 -46.27
C SER A 9 17.15 29.61 -45.06
N LEU A 10 16.56 30.80 -44.91
CA LEU A 10 15.64 31.10 -43.81
C LEU A 10 14.28 30.37 -43.91
N SER A 11 13.85 29.97 -45.11
CA SER A 11 12.52 29.37 -45.29
C SER A 11 12.42 27.89 -44.86
N TYR A 12 13.54 27.17 -44.78
CA TYR A 12 13.54 25.76 -44.36
C TYR A 12 13.66 25.58 -42.84
N GLN A 13 14.22 26.55 -42.13
CA GLN A 13 14.32 26.51 -40.66
C GLN A 13 12.97 26.83 -39.97
N GLU A 14 12.07 27.55 -40.65
CA GLU A 14 10.75 27.95 -40.12
C GLU A 14 9.65 26.89 -40.29
N MET A 15 9.84 25.87 -41.13
CA MET A 15 8.84 24.82 -41.39
C MET A 15 8.89 23.61 -40.43
N LEU A 16 9.91 23.50 -39.58
CA LEU A 16 10.11 22.33 -38.70
C LEU A 16 9.75 22.55 -37.23
N PHE A 17 9.35 23.75 -36.82
CA PHE A 17 8.84 24.04 -35.49
C PHE A 17 7.73 25.10 -35.55
N PRO A 18 6.44 24.76 -35.41
CA PRO A 18 5.42 25.78 -35.24
C PRO A 18 5.65 26.50 -33.91
N LYS A 19 6.11 27.75 -34.00
CA LYS A 19 6.25 28.67 -32.86
C LYS A 19 4.85 28.90 -32.27
N ALA A 20 4.64 28.45 -31.04
CA ALA A 20 3.38 28.66 -30.32
C ALA A 20 3.07 30.16 -30.27
N ARG A 21 2.00 30.55 -30.97
CA ARG A 21 1.51 31.92 -31.02
C ARG A 21 0.83 32.22 -29.68
N THR A 22 1.50 32.99 -28.83
CA THR A 22 0.95 33.49 -27.56
C THR A 22 -0.08 34.57 -27.84
N THR A 23 -1.36 34.23 -27.80
CA THR A 23 -2.45 35.21 -27.66
C THR A 23 -2.63 35.53 -26.17
N PRO A 24 -2.68 36.82 -25.76
CA PRO A 24 -2.91 37.18 -24.37
C PRO A 24 -4.40 37.02 -24.05
N LEU A 25 -4.78 35.93 -23.37
CA LEU A 25 -6.11 35.80 -22.80
C LEU A 25 -6.16 36.54 -21.46
N LYS A 26 -6.96 37.61 -21.48
CA LYS A 26 -7.45 38.38 -20.34
C LYS A 26 -7.93 37.48 -19.19
N GLY A 27 -7.39 37.79 -18.01
CA GLY A 27 -7.98 37.59 -16.67
C GLY A 27 -9.07 36.53 -16.51
N LEU A 28 -8.64 35.32 -16.16
CA LEU A 28 -9.46 34.41 -15.36
C LEU A 28 -8.84 34.40 -13.96
N ALA A 29 -9.57 35.01 -13.03
CA ALA A 29 -9.23 35.03 -11.62
C ALA A 29 -9.02 33.60 -11.12
N GLY A 30 -7.84 33.30 -10.58
CA GLY A 30 -7.62 32.07 -9.83
C GLY A 30 -8.58 31.98 -8.64
N PRO A 31 -8.84 30.78 -8.10
CA PRO A 31 -9.60 30.64 -6.87
C PRO A 31 -8.95 31.50 -5.78
N PRO A 32 -9.74 32.13 -4.88
CA PRO A 32 -9.21 33.04 -3.88
C PRO A 32 -8.15 32.33 -3.03
N PRO A 33 -7.11 33.05 -2.56
CA PRO A 33 -6.12 32.46 -1.67
C PRO A 33 -6.81 31.88 -0.43
N PRO A 34 -6.34 30.73 0.09
CA PRO A 34 -6.89 30.14 1.29
C PRO A 34 -6.80 31.16 2.44
N PRO A 35 -7.82 31.22 3.31
CA PRO A 35 -7.82 32.14 4.44
C PRO A 35 -6.58 31.88 5.31
N PRO A 36 -5.92 32.93 5.81
CA PRO A 36 -4.81 32.77 6.72
C PRO A 36 -5.26 31.96 7.95
N PRO A 37 -4.44 31.02 8.44
CA PRO A 37 -4.77 30.26 9.64
C PRO A 37 -5.00 31.23 10.80
N PRO A 38 -5.98 30.96 11.69
CA PRO A 38 -6.23 31.81 12.84
C PRO A 38 -4.96 31.98 13.65
N ASN A 39 -4.51 33.22 13.83
CA ASN A 39 -3.50 33.59 14.80
C ASN A 39 -4.05 33.27 16.22
N LEU A 40 -3.88 32.02 16.67
CA LEU A 40 -4.01 31.67 18.08
C LEU A 40 -2.70 32.00 18.81
N LEU A 41 -2.35 33.29 18.81
CA LEU A 41 -1.37 33.85 19.73
C LEU A 41 -2.12 34.49 20.90
N ARG A 42 -2.59 33.65 21.84
CA ARG A 42 -2.71 34.04 23.25
C ARG A 42 -2.98 32.82 24.13
N SER A 43 -1.93 32.30 24.75
CA SER A 43 -1.82 32.18 26.21
C SER A 43 -0.69 31.21 26.53
N GLY A 44 0.36 31.73 27.14
CA GLY A 44 1.39 30.91 27.76
C GLY A 44 0.76 30.07 28.86
N ALA A 45 0.81 28.77 28.69
CA ALA A 45 0.83 27.79 29.76
C ALA A 45 1.54 26.58 29.18
N GLY A 46 2.76 26.32 29.64
CA GLY A 46 3.42 25.05 29.39
C GLY A 46 2.56 23.89 29.90
N PRO A 47 2.88 22.64 29.52
CA PRO A 47 2.19 21.47 30.05
C PRO A 47 2.17 21.54 31.59
N PRO A 48 1.03 21.21 32.24
CA PRO A 48 0.92 21.30 33.69
C PRO A 48 1.99 20.43 34.34
N PRO A 49 2.60 20.87 35.45
CA PRO A 49 3.65 20.12 36.12
C PRO A 49 3.11 18.75 36.56
N PRO A 50 3.95 17.70 36.51
CA PRO A 50 3.54 16.37 36.95
C PRO A 50 3.13 16.40 38.43
N PRO A 51 2.02 15.74 38.79
CA PRO A 51 1.50 15.75 40.16
C PRO A 51 2.51 15.12 41.14
N PRO A 52 2.67 15.67 42.36
CA PRO A 52 3.55 15.14 43.38
C PRO A 52 3.17 13.69 43.75
N PRO A 53 4.14 12.78 43.90
CA PRO A 53 3.86 11.43 44.38
C PRO A 53 3.35 11.49 45.82
N GLY A 54 2.06 11.21 46.03
CA GLY A 54 1.52 11.00 47.38
C GLY A 54 0.16 11.60 47.70
N PHE A 55 -0.45 12.41 46.81
CA PHE A 55 -1.78 12.97 47.10
C PHE A 55 -2.89 11.95 46.78
N LYS A 56 -3.20 11.09 47.77
CA LYS A 56 -4.41 10.26 47.79
C LYS A 56 -5.62 11.16 48.09
N GLY A 57 -6.13 11.83 47.07
CA GLY A 57 -7.51 12.33 47.10
C GLY A 57 -8.47 11.15 47.29
N PRO A 58 -9.66 11.35 47.88
CA PRO A 58 -10.61 10.27 48.08
C PRO A 58 -10.87 9.61 46.73
N MET A 59 -10.69 8.29 46.68
CA MET A 59 -11.08 7.46 45.54
C MET A 59 -12.52 7.82 45.22
N LEU A 60 -12.72 8.60 44.16
CA LEU A 60 -13.97 8.56 43.43
C LEU A 60 -14.05 7.13 42.94
N ASN A 61 -14.80 6.32 43.67
CA ASN A 61 -15.19 4.99 43.29
C ASN A 61 -15.68 5.11 41.86
N ASN A 62 -14.86 4.66 40.92
CA ASN A 62 -15.17 4.70 39.51
C ASN A 62 -16.31 3.70 39.35
N ALA A 63 -17.53 4.18 39.54
CA ALA A 63 -18.75 3.43 39.32
C ALA A 63 -18.72 3.05 37.84
N GLY A 64 -18.22 1.85 37.57
CA GLY A 64 -18.43 1.21 36.29
C GLY A 64 -19.93 1.25 35.97
N PRO A 65 -20.31 1.29 34.69
CA PRO A 65 -21.70 1.52 34.29
C PRO A 65 -22.63 0.59 35.08
N THR A 66 -23.47 1.19 35.93
CA THR A 66 -24.43 0.49 36.76
C THR A 66 -25.34 -0.30 35.83
N ILE A 67 -25.20 -1.63 35.86
CA ILE A 67 -26.11 -2.53 35.17
C ILE A 67 -27.49 -2.25 35.79
N PRO A 68 -28.54 -2.00 35.00
CA PRO A 68 -29.88 -1.77 35.55
C PRO A 68 -30.29 -2.91 36.49
N ASP A 69 -30.97 -2.60 37.60
CA ASP A 69 -31.25 -3.52 38.71
C ASP A 69 -31.96 -4.84 38.30
N PHE A 70 -32.55 -4.87 37.10
CA PHE A 70 -33.24 -6.03 36.54
C PHE A 70 -32.36 -6.93 35.66
N LEU A 71 -31.07 -6.61 35.47
CA LEU A 71 -30.13 -7.41 34.69
C LEU A 71 -29.05 -7.99 35.60
N SER A 72 -28.85 -9.31 35.56
CA SER A 72 -27.79 -9.98 36.30
C SER A 72 -26.40 -9.74 35.69
N ALA A 73 -25.37 -9.64 36.53
CA ALA A 73 -23.99 -9.54 36.06
C ALA A 73 -23.59 -10.76 35.20
N LYS A 74 -22.98 -10.50 34.03
CA LYS A 74 -22.57 -11.57 33.10
C LYS A 74 -21.49 -12.47 33.71
N LYS A 75 -21.83 -13.74 33.94
CA LYS A 75 -20.87 -14.77 34.36
C LYS A 75 -19.91 -15.07 33.21
N LYS A 76 -18.62 -14.77 33.38
CA LYS A 76 -17.58 -15.11 32.39
C LYS A 76 -17.25 -16.60 32.50
N ARG A 77 -17.63 -17.40 31.51
CA ARG A 77 -17.13 -18.77 31.35
C ARG A 77 -15.80 -18.74 30.59
N ALA A 78 -14.78 -19.36 31.16
CA ALA A 78 -13.51 -19.57 30.46
C ALA A 78 -13.62 -20.82 29.58
N VAL A 79 -13.25 -20.70 28.30
CA VAL A 79 -13.17 -21.83 27.37
C VAL A 79 -11.68 -22.01 27.04
N ASP A 80 -11.18 -23.24 27.20
CA ASP A 80 -9.76 -23.59 27.02
C ASP A 80 -9.29 -23.50 25.55
N VAL A 81 -10.22 -23.63 24.60
CA VAL A 81 -9.94 -23.59 23.16
C VAL A 81 -10.35 -22.24 22.56
N PRO A 82 -9.51 -21.59 21.73
CA PRO A 82 -9.89 -20.38 21.02
C PRO A 82 -10.96 -20.71 19.96
N LEU A 83 -12.18 -20.23 20.16
CA LEU A 83 -13.28 -20.40 19.21
C LEU A 83 -13.26 -19.30 18.14
N ARG A 84 -13.79 -19.61 16.95
CA ARG A 84 -14.06 -18.58 15.94
C ARG A 84 -15.07 -17.57 16.49
N LYS A 85 -14.70 -16.29 16.49
CA LYS A 85 -15.56 -15.20 16.94
C LYS A 85 -16.61 -14.88 15.88
N PHE A 86 -17.86 -14.73 16.28
CA PHE A 86 -18.91 -14.22 15.41
C PHE A 86 -18.80 -12.68 15.30
N PRO A 87 -18.86 -12.10 14.09
CA PRO A 87 -18.73 -10.66 13.89
C PRO A 87 -20.04 -9.91 14.23
N TRP A 88 -20.39 -9.80 15.52
CA TRP A 88 -21.62 -9.15 16.01
C TRP A 88 -21.55 -7.61 16.13
N ALA A 89 -20.84 -6.93 15.23
CA ALA A 89 -20.58 -5.49 15.34
C ALA A 89 -21.87 -4.62 15.37
N SER A 90 -22.95 -5.06 14.71
CA SER A 90 -24.23 -4.33 14.67
C SER A 90 -25.30 -4.83 15.66
N SER A 91 -25.04 -5.94 16.36
CA SER A 91 -26.00 -6.58 17.30
C SER A 91 -25.52 -6.53 18.74
N THR A 92 -24.53 -5.68 19.03
CA THR A 92 -24.05 -5.46 20.40
C THR A 92 -25.10 -4.67 21.17
N ILE A 93 -25.84 -5.36 22.03
CA ILE A 93 -26.92 -4.78 22.82
C ILE A 93 -26.32 -3.96 23.95
N ASN A 94 -26.74 -2.69 24.05
CA ASN A 94 -26.34 -1.81 25.16
C ASN A 94 -27.29 -2.04 26.35
N PRO A 95 -26.79 -2.52 27.51
CA PRO A 95 -27.60 -2.77 28.71
C PRO A 95 -28.41 -1.56 29.19
N ARG A 96 -27.97 -0.33 28.87
CA ARG A 96 -28.61 0.91 29.31
C ARG A 96 -29.85 1.28 28.49
N ASN A 97 -29.99 0.74 27.27
CA ASN A 97 -31.10 1.05 26.37
C ASN A 97 -32.19 -0.04 26.39
N LEU A 98 -32.10 -1.00 27.31
CA LEU A 98 -33.03 -2.13 27.43
C LEU A 98 -34.19 -1.79 28.37
N HIS A 99 -35.41 -2.14 27.96
CA HIS A 99 -36.62 -2.01 28.80
C HIS A 99 -36.76 -3.22 29.73
N ARG A 100 -37.44 -3.07 30.88
CA ARG A 100 -37.66 -4.20 31.82
C ARG A 100 -38.39 -5.38 31.17
N ASP A 101 -39.32 -5.11 30.28
CA ASP A 101 -40.13 -6.13 29.59
C ASP A 101 -39.52 -6.65 28.28
N CYS A 102 -38.22 -6.39 28.04
CA CYS A 102 -37.57 -6.88 26.82
C CYS A 102 -37.12 -8.34 26.96
N PHE A 103 -37.06 -9.05 25.84
CA PHE A 103 -36.63 -10.45 25.76
C PHE A 103 -35.28 -10.72 26.48
N TRP A 104 -34.34 -9.79 26.40
CA TRP A 104 -33.01 -9.92 27.01
C TRP A 104 -33.01 -9.72 28.54
N ALA A 105 -34.04 -9.11 29.11
CA ALA A 105 -34.19 -8.96 30.56
C ALA A 105 -34.78 -10.22 31.23
N SER A 106 -35.58 -11.01 30.50
CA SER A 106 -36.16 -12.26 31.00
C SER A 106 -35.34 -13.51 30.67
N THR A 107 -34.44 -13.44 29.69
CA THR A 107 -33.63 -14.59 29.25
C THR A 107 -32.36 -14.74 30.07
N SER A 108 -32.19 -15.92 30.70
CA SER A 108 -30.99 -16.27 31.47
C SER A 108 -30.10 -17.25 30.71
N GLU A 109 -28.85 -16.87 30.45
CA GLU A 109 -27.84 -17.73 29.77
C GLU A 109 -27.57 -19.03 30.54
N GLU A 110 -27.67 -19.00 31.88
CA GLU A 110 -27.43 -20.18 32.72
C GLU A 110 -28.40 -21.35 32.43
N ASN A 111 -29.62 -21.06 31.95
CA ASN A 111 -30.60 -22.09 31.58
C ASN A 111 -30.29 -22.75 30.23
N LEU A 112 -29.46 -22.10 29.40
CA LEU A 112 -29.08 -22.58 28.07
C LEU A 112 -27.66 -23.15 28.04
N ALA A 113 -26.87 -22.93 29.10
CA ALA A 113 -25.52 -23.42 29.22
C ALA A 113 -25.52 -24.89 29.65
N SER A 114 -25.06 -25.78 28.76
CA SER A 114 -24.78 -27.19 29.04
C SER A 114 -23.34 -27.51 28.69
N ASP A 115 -22.64 -28.25 29.55
CA ASP A 115 -21.25 -28.66 29.30
C ASP A 115 -21.13 -29.48 28.01
N ALA A 116 -22.12 -30.33 27.71
CA ALA A 116 -22.18 -31.09 26.46
C ALA A 116 -22.30 -30.18 25.22
N LEU A 117 -23.09 -29.09 25.32
CA LEU A 117 -23.23 -28.10 24.25
C LEU A 117 -21.94 -27.29 24.05
N LEU A 118 -21.25 -26.96 25.15
CA LEU A 118 -19.96 -26.28 25.11
C LEU A 118 -18.90 -27.17 24.45
N ASP A 119 -18.89 -28.48 24.72
CA ASP A 119 -17.95 -29.41 24.10
C ASP A 119 -18.21 -29.59 22.60
N GLN A 120 -19.49 -29.67 22.18
CA GLN A 120 -19.85 -29.64 20.75
C GLN A 120 -19.45 -28.34 20.07
N LEU A 121 -19.61 -27.20 20.76
CA LEU A 121 -19.18 -25.90 20.24
C LEU A 121 -17.66 -25.84 20.08
N LYS A 122 -16.90 -26.39 21.04
CA LYS A 122 -15.44 -26.53 20.93
C LYS A 122 -15.08 -27.38 19.71
N GLU A 123 -15.70 -28.54 19.52
CA GLU A 123 -15.39 -29.43 18.41
C GLU A 123 -15.67 -28.78 17.05
N LYS A 124 -16.82 -28.14 16.88
CA LYS A 124 -17.25 -27.59 15.57
C LYS A 124 -16.73 -26.19 15.26
N PHE A 125 -16.45 -25.37 16.27
CA PHE A 125 -16.06 -23.96 16.11
C PHE A 125 -14.67 -23.63 16.66
N ALA A 126 -13.88 -24.64 17.08
CA ALA A 126 -12.46 -24.45 17.32
C ALA A 126 -11.82 -23.73 16.13
N SER A 127 -11.21 -22.58 16.41
CA SER A 127 -10.40 -21.91 15.41
C SER A 127 -9.13 -22.74 15.25
N SER A 128 -9.00 -23.43 14.11
CA SER A 128 -7.79 -24.18 13.71
C SER A 128 -6.54 -23.29 13.54
N LYS A 129 -6.49 -22.10 14.13
CA LYS A 129 -5.21 -21.40 14.33
C LYS A 129 -4.44 -22.26 15.31
N PRO A 130 -3.36 -22.94 14.88
CA PRO A 130 -2.55 -23.69 15.81
C PRO A 130 -2.04 -22.68 16.83
N GLY A 131 -2.51 -22.81 18.06
CA GLY A 131 -1.75 -22.29 19.19
C GLY A 131 -0.37 -22.91 19.06
N THR A 132 0.64 -22.07 18.90
CA THR A 132 2.05 -22.40 18.97
C THR A 132 2.31 -23.43 20.07
N LYS A 133 2.44 -24.71 19.67
CA LYS A 133 3.01 -25.84 20.41
C LYS A 133 2.80 -27.14 19.59
N SER A 134 3.44 -27.19 18.42
CA SER A 134 3.93 -28.47 17.89
C SER A 134 5.38 -28.25 17.53
N LEU A 135 6.23 -28.54 18.51
CA LEU A 135 7.60 -28.93 18.25
C LEU A 135 7.51 -30.19 17.37
N GLU A 136 8.44 -30.28 16.42
CA GLU A 136 8.67 -31.40 15.51
C GLU A 136 7.99 -31.33 14.14
N THR A 137 8.89 -31.15 13.16
CA THR A 137 8.77 -31.52 11.75
C THR A 137 8.03 -30.54 10.85
N LEU A 138 8.67 -29.40 10.57
CA LEU A 138 8.84 -28.93 9.19
C LEU A 138 10.17 -28.16 9.08
N GLN A 139 11.15 -28.82 8.46
CA GLN A 139 12.34 -28.19 7.90
C GLN A 139 11.93 -27.05 6.97
N GLY A 140 12.64 -25.93 7.10
CA GLY A 140 12.40 -24.73 6.32
C GLY A 140 12.49 -23.50 7.19
N GLY A 141 13.59 -23.37 7.94
CA GLY A 141 13.92 -22.14 8.65
C GLY A 141 13.94 -20.99 7.66
N LYS A 142 12.83 -20.24 7.59
CA LYS A 142 12.84 -18.87 7.12
C LYS A 142 13.71 -18.14 8.12
N SER A 143 15.00 -18.05 7.81
CA SER A 143 15.92 -17.15 8.47
C SER A 143 15.20 -15.83 8.62
N ALA A 144 15.18 -15.28 9.84
CA ALA A 144 14.73 -13.93 10.07
C ALA A 144 15.54 -13.03 9.14
N LYS A 145 15.00 -12.72 7.95
CA LYS A 145 15.62 -11.80 6.99
C LYS A 145 15.78 -10.52 7.78
N LYS A 146 17.02 -10.16 8.12
CA LYS A 146 17.37 -8.81 8.55
C LYS A 146 16.63 -7.89 7.60
N VAL A 147 15.73 -7.07 8.12
CA VAL A 147 14.96 -6.14 7.31
C VAL A 147 15.95 -5.12 6.76
N LYS A 148 16.37 -5.34 5.51
CA LYS A 148 17.21 -4.43 4.76
C LYS A 148 16.43 -3.14 4.56
N GLN A 149 16.95 -2.02 5.06
CA GLN A 149 16.28 -0.72 4.95
C GLN A 149 16.47 -0.17 3.54
N ALA A 150 15.39 0.35 2.96
CA ALA A 150 15.45 1.03 1.68
C ALA A 150 16.25 2.33 1.81
N GLN A 151 17.23 2.54 0.93
CA GLN A 151 18.10 3.71 1.02
C GLN A 151 17.68 4.83 0.05
N ILE A 152 17.10 4.51 -1.10
CA ILE A 152 16.87 5.49 -2.19
C ILE A 152 15.39 5.58 -2.56
N VAL A 153 14.71 4.44 -2.73
CA VAL A 153 13.28 4.37 -3.00
C VAL A 153 12.54 4.41 -1.68
N LYS A 154 11.96 5.57 -1.35
CA LYS A 154 11.23 5.77 -0.08
C LYS A 154 9.81 5.19 -0.09
N ASP A 155 9.29 4.82 -1.26
CA ASP A 155 7.94 4.30 -1.40
C ASP A 155 7.92 2.77 -1.23
N GLU A 156 7.39 2.32 -0.10
CA GLU A 156 7.25 0.89 0.22
C GLU A 156 6.35 0.14 -0.77
N LYS A 157 5.34 0.79 -1.34
CA LYS A 157 4.43 0.14 -2.31
C LYS A 157 5.17 -0.14 -3.62
N ILE A 158 5.99 0.81 -4.07
CA ILE A 158 6.84 0.62 -5.25
C ILE A 158 7.82 -0.52 -5.01
N LEU A 159 8.49 -0.55 -3.85
CA LEU A 159 9.43 -1.62 -3.51
C LEU A 159 8.77 -3.00 -3.45
N GLN A 160 7.59 -3.07 -2.86
CA GLN A 160 6.83 -4.31 -2.81
C GLN A 160 6.38 -4.75 -4.20
N ALA A 161 5.90 -3.83 -5.04
CA ALA A 161 5.52 -4.13 -6.43
C ALA A 161 6.71 -4.67 -7.24
N LEU A 162 7.88 -4.06 -7.10
CA LEU A 162 9.13 -4.50 -7.74
C LEU A 162 9.57 -5.89 -7.25
N ALA A 163 9.52 -6.14 -5.94
CA ALA A 163 9.86 -7.45 -5.37
C ALA A 163 8.89 -8.56 -5.82
N ILE A 164 7.58 -8.29 -5.84
CA ILE A 164 6.56 -9.22 -6.33
C ILE A 164 6.78 -9.52 -7.82
N LEU A 165 7.02 -8.47 -8.62
CA LEU A 165 7.23 -8.60 -10.06
C LEU A 165 8.49 -9.42 -10.37
N GLN A 166 9.59 -9.15 -9.66
CA GLN A 166 10.81 -9.93 -9.84
C GLN A 166 10.59 -11.40 -9.47
N GLY A 167 9.91 -11.66 -8.35
CA GLY A 167 9.59 -13.01 -7.89
C GLY A 167 8.64 -13.79 -8.79
N SER A 168 7.76 -13.12 -9.55
CA SER A 168 6.79 -13.78 -10.43
C SER A 168 7.42 -14.33 -11.70
N VAL A 169 8.47 -13.69 -12.23
CA VAL A 169 9.11 -14.06 -13.50
C VAL A 169 10.25 -15.09 -13.32
N LYS A 170 10.63 -15.43 -12.08
CA LYS A 170 11.63 -16.47 -11.74
C LYS A 170 12.97 -16.34 -12.51
N LEU A 171 13.42 -15.12 -12.76
CA LEU A 171 14.70 -14.82 -13.39
C LEU A 171 15.66 -14.15 -12.41
N SER A 172 16.96 -14.39 -12.59
CA SER A 172 17.99 -13.58 -11.94
C SER A 172 18.00 -12.14 -12.46
N TYR A 173 18.53 -11.20 -11.68
CA TYR A 173 18.60 -9.79 -12.09
C TYR A 173 19.36 -9.60 -13.42
N LYS A 174 20.43 -10.38 -13.62
CA LYS A 174 21.21 -10.38 -14.87
C LYS A 174 20.38 -10.88 -16.06
N GLN A 175 19.61 -11.95 -15.88
CA GLN A 175 18.73 -12.48 -16.93
C GLN A 175 17.60 -11.50 -17.26
N TRP A 176 17.00 -10.86 -16.26
CA TRP A 176 16.01 -9.80 -16.45
C TRP A 176 16.55 -8.67 -17.33
N ARG A 177 17.74 -8.16 -16.99
CA ARG A 177 18.42 -7.13 -17.79
C ARG A 177 18.65 -7.60 -19.23
N GLN A 178 19.15 -8.81 -19.41
CA GLN A 178 19.48 -9.35 -20.73
C GLN A 178 18.23 -9.57 -21.58
N ALA A 179 17.17 -10.14 -21.01
CA ALA A 179 15.89 -10.33 -21.67
C ALA A 179 15.29 -8.98 -22.10
N LEU A 180 15.39 -7.95 -21.25
CA LEU A 180 14.95 -6.60 -21.59
C LEU A 180 15.74 -6.00 -22.76
N LEU A 181 17.07 -6.11 -22.74
CA LEU A 181 17.95 -5.56 -23.78
C LEU A 181 17.79 -6.29 -25.12
N ARG A 182 17.52 -7.60 -25.09
CA ARG A 182 17.24 -8.43 -26.28
C ARG A 182 15.81 -8.31 -26.77
N VAL A 183 14.92 -7.71 -25.98
CA VAL A 183 13.49 -7.60 -26.28
C VAL A 183 12.88 -9.01 -26.46
N ASP A 184 13.17 -9.89 -25.51
CA ASP A 184 12.73 -11.29 -25.54
C ASP A 184 11.25 -11.39 -25.14
N HIS A 185 10.40 -11.66 -26.14
CA HIS A 185 8.94 -11.69 -26.00
C HIS A 185 8.42 -12.95 -25.30
N ASP A 186 9.16 -14.06 -25.38
CA ASP A 186 8.76 -15.33 -24.76
C ASP A 186 8.95 -15.29 -23.25
N VAL A 187 9.93 -14.50 -22.80
CA VAL A 187 10.28 -14.35 -21.39
C VAL A 187 9.59 -13.14 -20.74
N LEU A 188 9.52 -12.00 -21.44
CA LEU A 188 8.96 -10.75 -20.92
C LEU A 188 7.74 -10.30 -21.73
N SER A 189 6.56 -10.68 -21.24
CA SER A 189 5.28 -10.27 -21.83
C SER A 189 5.01 -8.76 -21.69
N ALA A 190 4.17 -8.22 -22.56
CA ALA A 190 3.76 -6.81 -22.51
C ALA A 190 3.12 -6.43 -21.17
N ASN A 191 2.38 -7.34 -20.54
CA ASN A 191 1.78 -7.12 -19.23
C ASN A 191 2.85 -7.02 -18.13
N THR A 192 3.83 -7.92 -18.15
CA THR A 192 4.98 -7.90 -17.22
C THR A 192 5.76 -6.59 -17.35
N LEU A 193 6.04 -6.16 -18.59
CA LEU A 193 6.74 -4.91 -18.86
C LEU A 193 5.90 -3.68 -18.45
N GLN A 194 4.58 -3.73 -18.62
CA GLN A 194 3.67 -2.69 -18.15
C GLN A 194 3.68 -2.57 -16.63
N GLN A 195 3.66 -3.71 -15.91
CA GLN A 195 3.79 -3.73 -14.45
C GLN A 195 5.12 -3.11 -14.00
N LEU A 196 6.22 -3.46 -14.67
CA LEU A 196 7.53 -2.84 -14.41
C LEU A 196 7.47 -1.33 -14.63
N ARG A 197 6.91 -0.90 -15.77
CA ARG A 197 6.81 0.51 -16.15
C ARG A 197 6.01 1.35 -15.17
N THR A 198 4.93 0.80 -14.62
CA THR A 198 4.09 1.45 -13.60
C THR A 198 4.76 1.45 -12.22
N ALA A 199 5.59 0.45 -11.93
CA ALA A 199 6.36 0.37 -10.69
C ALA A 199 7.70 1.12 -10.73
N LEU A 200 8.00 1.90 -11.79
CA LEU A 200 9.21 2.71 -11.83
C LEU A 200 9.06 4.00 -11.00
N PRO A 201 10.01 4.31 -10.11
CA PRO A 201 10.05 5.61 -9.43
C PRO A 201 10.51 6.73 -10.39
N PRO A 202 10.51 8.00 -9.93
CA PRO A 202 10.99 9.13 -10.74
C PRO A 202 12.40 8.94 -11.31
N MET A 203 12.68 9.55 -12.46
CA MET A 203 13.96 9.38 -13.17
C MET A 203 15.19 9.73 -12.32
N ASP A 204 15.07 10.75 -11.48
CA ASP A 204 16.09 11.21 -10.55
C ASP A 204 16.43 10.15 -9.48
N VAL A 205 15.45 9.35 -9.06
CA VAL A 205 15.64 8.20 -8.16
C VAL A 205 16.34 7.05 -8.88
N ILE A 206 15.93 6.76 -10.12
CA ILE A 206 16.55 5.72 -10.96
C ILE A 206 18.02 6.07 -11.24
N LYS A 207 18.34 7.32 -11.54
CA LYS A 207 19.72 7.78 -11.75
C LYS A 207 20.58 7.58 -10.50
N LYS A 208 20.09 7.97 -9.32
CA LYS A 208 20.80 7.73 -8.05
C LYS A 208 21.07 6.25 -7.84
N LEU A 209 20.10 5.37 -8.12
CA LEU A 209 20.28 3.92 -8.03
C LEU A 209 21.33 3.36 -9.00
N SER A 210 21.52 3.99 -10.16
CA SER A 210 22.54 3.56 -11.13
C SER A 210 23.97 3.89 -10.70
N GLU A 211 24.13 4.83 -9.76
CA GLU A 211 25.42 5.30 -9.23
C GLU A 211 25.83 4.59 -7.93
N VAL A 212 24.99 3.69 -7.41
CA VAL A 212 25.25 2.98 -6.14
C VAL A 212 26.32 1.90 -6.32
N ASP A 213 27.26 1.86 -5.38
CA ASP A 213 28.28 0.83 -5.30
C ASP A 213 27.69 -0.56 -5.01
N SER A 214 28.32 -1.61 -5.55
CA SER A 214 27.85 -2.99 -5.39
C SER A 214 27.81 -3.45 -3.92
N SER A 215 28.66 -2.89 -3.06
CA SER A 215 28.68 -3.18 -1.61
C SER A 215 27.42 -2.67 -0.90
N LEU A 216 26.97 -1.46 -1.22
CA LEU A 216 25.74 -0.89 -0.68
C LEU A 216 24.51 -1.61 -1.24
N LEU A 217 24.57 -2.04 -2.50
CA LEU A 217 23.50 -2.79 -3.14
C LEU A 217 23.17 -4.10 -2.42
N ASP A 218 24.19 -4.81 -1.93
CA ASP A 218 23.99 -6.05 -1.17
C ASP A 218 23.29 -5.82 0.18
N GLU A 219 23.29 -4.60 0.71
CA GLU A 219 22.58 -4.24 1.94
C GLU A 219 21.15 -3.71 1.69
N MET A 220 20.78 -3.45 0.42
CA MET A 220 19.47 -2.93 0.03
C MET A 220 18.38 -4.02 -0.10
N PRO A 221 17.09 -3.68 0.06
CA PRO A 221 15.98 -4.60 -0.15
C PRO A 221 15.91 -5.12 -1.59
N GLU A 222 15.30 -6.29 -1.75
CA GLU A 222 15.20 -7.04 -3.03
C GLU A 222 14.63 -6.19 -4.18
N GLY A 223 13.65 -5.34 -3.90
CA GLY A 223 13.08 -4.41 -4.88
C GLY A 223 14.07 -3.33 -5.35
N GLU A 224 14.92 -2.79 -4.47
CA GLU A 224 15.96 -1.83 -4.86
C GLU A 224 17.09 -2.51 -5.64
N GLN A 225 17.51 -3.71 -5.18
CA GLN A 225 18.51 -4.51 -5.88
C GLN A 225 18.09 -4.81 -7.32
N PHE A 226 16.84 -5.23 -7.48
CA PHE A 226 16.25 -5.47 -8.79
C PHE A 226 16.25 -4.21 -9.65
N LEU A 227 15.77 -3.09 -9.11
CA LEU A 227 15.70 -1.84 -9.86
C LEU A 227 17.09 -1.30 -10.22
N ALA A 228 18.08 -1.36 -9.34
CA ALA A 228 19.44 -0.90 -9.63
C ALA A 228 20.08 -1.68 -10.79
N SER A 229 19.84 -2.99 -10.87
CA SER A 229 20.31 -3.81 -11.99
C SER A 229 19.76 -3.32 -13.34
N LEU A 230 18.52 -2.82 -13.35
CA LEU A 230 17.87 -2.23 -14.51
C LEU A 230 18.22 -0.74 -14.71
N ALA A 231 18.55 -0.01 -13.65
CA ALA A 231 18.83 1.42 -13.67
C ALA A 231 20.05 1.78 -14.53
N SER A 232 21.00 0.86 -14.69
CA SER A 232 22.14 1.02 -15.61
C SER A 232 21.76 0.86 -17.10
N ILE A 233 20.47 0.68 -17.43
CA ILE A 233 19.96 0.75 -18.81
C ILE A 233 19.58 2.21 -19.10
N SER A 234 20.16 2.77 -20.16
CA SER A 234 19.85 4.13 -20.58
C SER A 234 18.39 4.28 -21.01
N ALA A 235 17.75 5.37 -20.55
CA ALA A 235 16.37 5.73 -20.88
C ALA A 235 15.36 4.59 -20.63
N LEU A 236 15.50 3.88 -19.50
CA LEU A 236 14.69 2.71 -19.15
C LEU A 236 13.17 2.92 -19.35
N PRO A 237 12.52 4.01 -18.88
CA PRO A 237 11.08 4.17 -19.09
C PRO A 237 10.68 4.25 -20.57
N LEU A 238 11.44 5.02 -21.37
CA LEU A 238 11.18 5.15 -22.81
C LEU A 238 11.36 3.81 -23.53
N ARG A 239 12.41 3.05 -23.17
CA ARG A 239 12.61 1.70 -23.73
C ARG A 239 11.44 0.78 -23.42
N LEU A 240 10.95 0.78 -22.18
CA LEU A 240 9.79 -0.01 -21.79
C LEU A 240 8.56 0.40 -22.60
N ASP A 241 8.28 1.70 -22.72
CA ASP A 241 7.14 2.22 -23.48
C ASP A 241 7.20 1.75 -24.95
N LEU A 242 8.37 1.81 -25.58
CA LEU A 242 8.58 1.36 -26.97
C LEU A 242 8.43 -0.16 -27.13
N ILE A 243 8.96 -0.95 -26.19
CA ILE A 243 8.84 -2.42 -26.25
C ILE A 243 7.39 -2.85 -26.06
N ILE A 244 6.69 -2.26 -25.08
CA ILE A 244 5.27 -2.52 -24.82
C ILE A 244 4.45 -2.18 -26.06
N PHE A 245 4.69 -1.01 -26.65
CA PHE A 245 4.05 -0.60 -27.90
C PHE A 245 4.29 -1.61 -29.02
N LYS A 246 5.55 -2.03 -29.24
CA LYS A 246 5.89 -3.03 -30.27
C LYS A 246 5.12 -4.34 -30.06
N GLN A 247 5.03 -4.82 -28.82
CA GLN A 247 4.34 -6.07 -28.51
C GLN A 247 2.83 -5.99 -28.75
N ARG A 248 2.21 -4.86 -28.37
CA ARG A 248 0.76 -4.65 -28.53
C ARG A 248 0.35 -4.07 -29.88
N PHE A 249 1.31 -3.83 -30.77
CA PHE A 249 1.04 -3.15 -32.03
C PHE A 249 -0.02 -3.87 -32.87
N GLN A 250 0.04 -5.20 -32.96
CA GLN A 250 -0.95 -5.98 -33.72
C GLN A 250 -2.34 -5.93 -33.09
N GLU A 251 -2.43 -5.95 -31.76
CA GLU A 251 -3.69 -5.80 -31.03
C GLU A 251 -4.30 -4.42 -31.31
N ILE A 252 -3.50 -3.36 -31.17
CA ILE A 252 -3.91 -1.97 -31.45
C ILE A 252 -4.37 -1.82 -32.91
N LEU A 253 -3.65 -2.41 -33.86
CA LEU A 253 -4.06 -2.37 -35.27
C LEU A 253 -5.39 -3.09 -35.51
N ASN A 254 -5.62 -4.22 -34.86
CA ASN A 254 -6.87 -4.97 -35.01
C ASN A 254 -8.05 -4.22 -34.37
N ASP A 255 -7.85 -3.55 -33.24
CA ASP A 255 -8.88 -2.73 -32.60
C ASP A 255 -9.26 -1.48 -33.43
N LEU A 256 -8.30 -0.96 -34.22
CA LEU A 256 -8.51 0.18 -35.10
C LEU A 256 -9.08 -0.20 -36.47
N LYS A 257 -9.08 -1.48 -36.85
CA LYS A 257 -9.71 -1.93 -38.10
C LYS A 257 -11.22 -1.72 -37.97
N PRO A 258 -11.85 -0.97 -38.89
CA PRO A 258 -13.29 -0.81 -38.87
C PRO A 258 -13.96 -2.18 -39.03
N ILE A 259 -14.99 -2.45 -38.23
CA ILE A 259 -15.79 -3.70 -38.24
C ILE A 259 -16.62 -3.84 -39.55
N ASN A 260 -16.41 -2.99 -40.55
CA ASN A 260 -17.28 -2.85 -41.73
C ASN A 260 -16.82 -3.71 -42.91
N GLU A 261 -16.66 -5.02 -42.69
CA GLU A 261 -16.71 -6.02 -43.77
C GLU A 261 -17.87 -6.98 -43.48
N ILE A 262 -19.10 -6.53 -43.78
CA ILE A 262 -20.29 -7.35 -44.01
C ILE A 262 -20.94 -6.83 -45.29
#